data_AF-A0A815WSI8-F1
#
_entry.id   AF-A0A815WSI8-F1
#
_cell.length_a   1.000
_cell.length_b   1.000
_cell.length_c   1.000
_cell.angle_alpha   90.00
_cell.angle_beta   90.00
_cell.angle_gamma   90.00
#
_symmetry.space_group_name_H-M   'P 1'
#
loop_
_entity.id
_entity.type
_entity.pdbx_description
1 polymer ?
#
loop_
_entity_poly.entity_id
_entity_poly.type
_entity_poly.pdbx_seq_one_letter_code
_entity_poly.pdbx_strand_id
1 'polypeptide(L)'
;AGVYSEVAAYEFTTLTTVPGVIRYKGAKIQLLDLPGIIEGAKDGKGRGKQVIAVARTCNLIYIVLDVLKPLGHKRLIEYELEGFGIRLNREPPNIYFKRKDKGGINYQALVPQTSLDLDTVKAILGEYKIHNAVS
;
A
#
# COMPACT_ATOMS: atom_id res chain seq x y z
N ALA A 1 26.60 -27.23 4.66
CA ALA A 1 25.77 -28.09 3.80
C ALA A 1 24.86 -27.18 2.97
N GLY A 2 25.13 -27.08 1.67
CA GLY A 2 24.42 -26.19 0.76
C GLY A 2 23.01 -26.71 0.49
N VAL A 3 22.01 -25.85 0.66
CA VAL A 3 20.67 -26.09 0.13
C VAL A 3 20.59 -25.39 -1.22
N TYR A 4 20.64 -26.21 -2.26
CA TYR A 4 20.33 -25.84 -3.63
C TYR A 4 18.88 -25.34 -3.66
N SER A 5 18.69 -24.09 -4.07
CA SER A 5 17.38 -23.62 -4.52
C SER A 5 17.24 -24.08 -5.97
N GLU A 6 16.39 -25.07 -6.21
CA GLU A 6 16.01 -25.42 -7.58
C GLU A 6 15.41 -24.18 -8.25
N VAL A 7 16.01 -23.84 -9.38
CA VAL A 7 15.60 -22.78 -10.28
C VAL A 7 14.30 -23.22 -10.96
N ALA A 8 13.27 -22.39 -10.86
CA ALA A 8 12.21 -22.36 -11.86
C ALA A 8 12.12 -20.93 -12.41
N ALA A 9 13.04 -20.64 -13.33
CA ALA A 9 12.85 -19.57 -14.30
C ALA A 9 11.73 -20.02 -15.24
N TYR A 10 10.49 -19.64 -14.95
CA TYR A 10 9.42 -19.67 -15.93
C TYR A 10 8.67 -18.35 -15.86
N GLU A 11 8.86 -17.55 -16.91
CA GLU A 11 7.97 -16.44 -17.22
C GLU A 11 6.53 -16.97 -17.18
N PHE A 12 5.67 -16.22 -16.50
CA PHE A 12 4.23 -16.22 -16.71
C PHE A 12 3.34 -17.30 -16.06
N THR A 13 3.86 -18.30 -15.33
CA THR A 13 2.97 -19.34 -14.76
C THR A 13 3.35 -19.78 -13.36
N THR A 14 2.89 -19.05 -12.33
CA THR A 14 2.18 -19.64 -11.17
C THR A 14 1.65 -18.53 -10.27
N LEU A 15 0.32 -18.42 -10.22
CA LEU A 15 -0.46 -17.48 -9.39
C LEU A 15 -0.46 -17.84 -7.89
N THR A 16 0.49 -18.64 -7.44
CA THR A 16 0.72 -19.04 -6.04
C THR A 16 2.11 -18.59 -5.65
N THR A 17 2.18 -17.55 -4.83
CA THR A 17 3.42 -17.10 -4.18
C THR A 17 4.09 -18.32 -3.57
N VAL A 18 5.32 -18.68 -3.96
CA VAL A 18 6.06 -19.76 -3.29
C VAL A 18 6.76 -19.15 -2.08
N PRO A 19 6.31 -19.42 -0.84
CA PRO A 19 6.92 -18.84 0.32
C PRO A 19 8.26 -19.53 0.63
N GLY A 20 9.35 -18.77 0.58
CA GLY A 20 10.63 -19.20 1.15
C GLY A 20 10.68 -18.86 2.63
N VAL A 21 11.17 -19.77 3.49
CA VAL A 21 11.40 -19.45 4.91
C VAL A 21 12.90 -19.46 5.17
N ILE A 22 13.43 -18.31 5.57
CA ILE A 22 14.83 -18.17 5.97
C ILE A 22 14.92 -17.97 7.48
N ARG A 23 16.05 -18.38 8.08
CA ARG A 23 16.37 -18.07 9.47
C ARG A 23 17.51 -17.05 9.49
N TYR A 24 17.28 -15.92 10.12
CA TYR A 24 18.28 -14.87 10.28
C TYR A 24 18.33 -14.43 11.74
N LYS A 25 19.52 -14.52 12.36
CA LYS A 25 19.74 -14.17 13.78
C LYS A 25 18.70 -14.80 14.74
N GLY A 26 18.31 -16.04 14.48
CA GLY A 26 17.31 -16.78 15.28
C GLY A 26 15.85 -16.49 14.93
N ALA A 27 15.54 -15.41 14.19
CA ALA A 27 14.21 -15.12 13.68
C ALA A 27 13.90 -15.93 12.41
N LYS A 28 12.67 -16.44 12.30
CA LYS A 28 12.14 -17.01 11.04
C LYS A 28 11.51 -15.89 10.23
N ILE A 29 11.95 -15.71 8.99
CA ILE A 29 11.44 -14.70 8.06
C ILE A 29 10.85 -15.42 6.86
N GLN A 30 9.62 -15.07 6.50
CA GLN A 30 8.95 -15.56 5.31
C GLN A 30 9.16 -14.57 4.17
N LEU A 31 9.71 -15.06 3.07
CA LEU A 31 9.84 -14.34 1.81
C LEU A 31 8.69 -14.78 0.91
N LEU A 32 7.88 -13.82 0.49
CA LEU A 32 6.80 -14.04 -0.47
C LEU A 32 7.09 -13.22 -1.71
N ASP A 33 7.05 -13.87 -2.87
CA ASP A 33 7.05 -13.16 -4.15
C ASP A 33 5.61 -12.80 -4.53
N LEU A 34 5.39 -11.60 -5.05
CA LEU A 34 4.06 -11.05 -5.34
C LEU A 34 3.90 -10.80 -6.85
N PRO A 35 3.74 -11.86 -7.66
CA PRO A 35 3.52 -11.71 -9.09
C PRO A 35 2.17 -11.00 -9.33
N GLY A 36 2.14 -10.07 -10.29
CA GLY A 36 0.91 -9.43 -10.74
C GLY A 36 0.48 -8.15 -10.00
N ILE A 37 1.29 -7.59 -9.09
CA ILE A 37 1.04 -6.23 -8.54
C ILE A 37 1.02 -5.17 -9.66
N ILE A 38 1.78 -5.40 -10.73
CA ILE A 38 2.00 -4.45 -11.84
C ILE A 38 0.95 -4.57 -12.95
N GLU A 39 0.24 -5.70 -13.06
CA GLU A 39 -0.66 -6.01 -14.19
C GLU A 39 -2.13 -5.72 -13.88
N GLY A 40 -2.48 -4.46 -13.62
CA GLY A 40 -3.88 -4.04 -13.53
C GLY A 40 -4.67 -4.70 -12.40
N ALA A 41 -4.01 -5.18 -11.34
CA ALA A 41 -4.65 -5.81 -10.20
C ALA A 41 -5.64 -4.87 -9.46
N LYS A 42 -5.48 -3.54 -9.62
CA LYS A 42 -6.43 -2.52 -9.11
C LYS A 42 -7.79 -2.56 -9.78
N ASP A 43 -7.88 -2.99 -11.04
CA ASP A 43 -9.15 -3.04 -11.77
C ASP A 43 -10.02 -4.23 -11.32
N GLY A 44 -9.56 -4.99 -10.32
CA GLY A 44 -10.33 -6.04 -9.65
C GLY A 44 -10.68 -7.24 -10.53
N LYS A 45 -10.14 -7.30 -11.76
CA LYS A 45 -10.32 -8.42 -12.68
C LYS A 45 -9.41 -9.58 -12.25
N GLY A 46 -10.00 -10.66 -11.74
CA GLY A 46 -9.30 -11.91 -11.43
C GLY A 46 -8.77 -12.03 -9.99
N ARG A 47 -7.70 -12.83 -9.81
CA ARG A 47 -7.13 -13.24 -8.51
C ARG A 47 -6.17 -12.20 -7.88
N GLY A 48 -6.04 -11.01 -8.46
CA GLY A 48 -5.21 -9.92 -7.92
C GLY A 48 -5.57 -9.51 -6.49
N LYS A 49 -6.84 -9.64 -6.09
CA LYS A 49 -7.29 -9.41 -4.69
C LYS A 49 -6.56 -10.25 -3.65
N GLN A 50 -6.18 -11.49 -3.98
CA GLN A 50 -5.46 -12.37 -3.05
C GLN A 50 -4.03 -11.89 -2.84
N VAL A 51 -3.34 -11.51 -3.93
CA VAL A 51 -1.97 -10.97 -3.88
C VAL A 51 -1.92 -9.67 -3.08
N ILE A 52 -2.92 -8.79 -3.26
CA ILE A 52 -3.05 -7.52 -2.51
C ILE A 52 -3.25 -7.77 -1.02
N ALA A 53 -4.10 -8.74 -0.65
CA ALA A 53 -4.34 -9.06 0.75
C ALA A 53 -3.04 -9.50 1.45
N VAL A 54 -2.24 -10.34 0.79
CA VAL A 54 -0.92 -10.76 1.31
C VAL A 54 0.02 -9.57 1.43
N ALA A 55 0.13 -8.73 0.39
CA ALA A 55 1.00 -7.56 0.38
C ALA A 55 0.70 -6.59 1.55
N ARG A 56 -0.58 -6.39 1.87
CA ARG A 56 -1.02 -5.53 3.00
C ARG A 56 -0.67 -6.10 4.37
N THR A 57 -0.40 -7.40 4.47
CA THR A 57 0.00 -8.06 5.73
C THR A 57 1.51 -8.15 5.92
N CYS A 58 2.30 -7.82 4.88
CA CYS A 58 3.75 -7.86 4.96
C CYS A 58 4.31 -6.78 5.89
N ASN A 59 5.31 -7.12 6.69
CA ASN A 59 6.02 -6.15 7.53
C ASN A 59 7.03 -5.30 6.74
N LEU A 60 7.50 -5.82 5.61
CA LEU A 60 8.47 -5.18 4.72
C LEU A 60 8.17 -5.56 3.27
N ILE A 61 8.31 -4.60 2.37
CA ILE A 61 8.20 -4.81 0.92
C ILE A 61 9.54 -4.45 0.29
N TYR A 62 10.13 -5.40 -0.44
CA TYR A 62 11.33 -5.16 -1.24
C TYR A 62 10.94 -4.89 -2.68
N ILE A 63 11.29 -3.71 -3.19
CA ILE A 63 11.09 -3.35 -4.59
C ILE A 63 12.41 -3.56 -5.32
N VAL A 64 12.46 -4.56 -6.19
CA VAL A 64 13.63 -4.85 -7.02
C VAL A 64 13.50 -4.07 -8.32
N LEU A 65 14.49 -3.25 -8.63
CA LEU A 65 14.54 -2.43 -9.84
C LEU A 65 15.76 -2.82 -10.67
N ASP A 66 15.59 -2.82 -11.99
CA ASP A 66 16.69 -2.94 -12.93
C ASP A 66 17.32 -1.56 -13.15
N VAL A 67 18.62 -1.42 -12.86
CA VAL A 67 19.38 -0.17 -12.97
C VAL A 67 19.51 0.29 -14.43
N LEU A 68 19.44 -0.64 -15.38
CA LEU A 68 19.55 -0.35 -16.82
C LEU A 68 18.22 0.13 -17.42
N LYS A 69 17.10 -0.05 -16.71
CA LYS A 69 15.78 0.36 -17.17
C LYS A 69 15.43 1.75 -16.62
N PRO A 70 14.64 2.54 -17.36
CA PRO A 70 14.22 3.85 -16.90
C PRO A 70 13.44 3.76 -15.58
N LEU A 71 13.59 4.79 -14.73
CA LEU A 71 12.93 4.92 -13.42
C LEU A 71 11.39 4.88 -13.46
N GLY A 72 10.78 4.78 -14.64
CA GLY A 72 9.33 4.62 -14.81
C GLY A 72 8.77 3.40 -14.10
N HIS A 73 9.52 2.29 -14.04
CA HIS A 73 9.08 1.08 -13.33
C HIS A 73 8.88 1.33 -11.83
N LYS A 74 9.78 2.10 -11.20
CA LYS A 74 9.65 2.47 -9.79
C LYS A 74 8.33 3.22 -9.55
N ARG A 75 8.08 4.27 -10.35
CA ARG A 75 6.87 5.10 -10.21
C ARG A 75 5.59 4.29 -10.41
N LEU A 76 5.58 3.36 -11.35
CA LEU A 76 4.44 2.49 -11.60
C LEU A 76 4.17 1.57 -10.42
N ILE A 77 5.20 0.94 -9.85
CA ILE A 77 5.07 0.08 -8.68
C ILE A 77 4.58 0.89 -7.46
N GLU A 78 5.15 2.07 -7.21
CA GLU A 78 4.72 2.96 -6.14
C GLU A 78 3.24 3.35 -6.29
N TYR A 79 2.82 3.70 -7.51
CA TYR A 79 1.44 4.07 -7.82
C TYR A 79 0.45 2.92 -7.61
N GLU A 80 0.76 1.71 -8.06
CA GLU A 80 -0.11 0.55 -7.85
C GLU A 80 -0.21 0.19 -6.35
N LEU A 81 0.92 0.21 -5.62
CA LEU A 81 0.93 -0.02 -4.17
C LEU A 81 0.10 1.03 -3.42
N GLU A 82 0.21 2.31 -3.78
CA GLU A 82 -0.63 3.37 -3.22
C GLU A 82 -2.12 3.17 -3.52
N GLY A 83 -2.44 2.73 -4.75
CA GLY A 83 -3.79 2.35 -5.17
C GLY A 83 -4.38 1.20 -4.34
N PHE A 84 -3.55 0.30 -3.83
CA PHE A 84 -3.96 -0.78 -2.92
C PHE A 84 -4.07 -0.36 -1.44
N GLY A 85 -3.82 0.92 -1.13
CA GLY A 85 -3.84 1.43 0.23
C GLY A 85 -2.56 1.15 1.03
N ILE A 86 -1.49 0.70 0.36
CA ILE A 86 -0.17 0.58 0.97
C ILE A 86 0.51 1.95 0.93
N ARG A 87 1.15 2.34 2.03
CA ARG A 87 1.89 3.62 2.13
C ARG A 87 3.35 3.30 2.44
N LEU A 88 4.20 3.39 1.41
CA LEU A 88 5.62 3.06 1.53
C LEU A 88 6.36 4.12 2.33
N ASN A 89 7.07 3.71 3.38
CA ASN A 89 7.94 4.57 4.18
C ASN A 89 7.27 5.86 4.69
N ARG A 90 5.96 5.82 4.98
CA ARG A 90 5.20 6.95 5.53
C ARG A 90 4.59 6.57 6.86
N GLU A 91 4.60 7.52 7.78
CA GLU A 91 3.84 7.42 9.02
C GLU A 91 2.40 7.91 8.78
N PRO A 92 1.42 7.40 9.56
CA PRO A 92 0.07 7.93 9.54
C PRO A 92 0.07 9.44 9.77
N PRO A 93 -0.72 10.21 9.00
CA PRO A 93 -0.78 11.65 9.18
C PRO A 93 -1.33 11.97 10.58
N ASN A 94 -0.75 12.98 11.23
CA ASN A 94 -1.17 13.44 12.55
C ASN A 94 -2.45 14.29 12.45
N ILE A 95 -3.58 13.63 12.21
CA ILE A 95 -4.90 14.25 12.10
C ILE A 95 -5.80 13.64 13.17
N TYR A 96 -6.46 14.49 13.94
CA TYR A 96 -7.49 14.09 14.87
C TYR A 96 -8.86 14.25 14.22
N PHE A 97 -9.67 13.20 14.22
CA PHE A 97 -11.02 13.26 13.68
C PHE A 97 -12.03 12.71 14.69
N LYS A 98 -13.09 13.48 14.98
CA LYS A 98 -14.20 13.06 15.83
C LYS A 98 -15.54 13.46 15.24
N ARG A 99 -16.37 12.48 14.91
CA ARG A 99 -17.75 12.70 14.47
C ARG A 99 -18.60 13.25 15.63
N LYS A 100 -19.52 14.16 15.30
CA LYS A 100 -20.50 14.75 16.21
C LYS A 100 -21.91 14.47 15.71
N ASP A 101 -22.90 14.64 16.58
CA ASP A 101 -24.31 14.51 16.19
C ASP A 101 -24.85 15.79 15.53
N LYS A 102 -24.37 16.95 15.98
CA LYS A 102 -24.80 18.29 15.52
C LYS A 102 -23.62 19.28 15.56
N GLY A 103 -23.78 20.43 14.91
CA GLY A 103 -22.83 21.56 15.00
C GLY A 103 -21.92 21.75 13.79
N GLY A 104 -22.17 21.06 12.67
CA GLY A 104 -21.42 21.22 11.43
C GLY A 104 -19.98 20.67 11.51
N ILE A 105 -19.18 21.02 10.50
CA ILE A 105 -17.77 20.67 10.41
C ILE A 105 -16.95 21.81 11.02
N ASN A 106 -16.18 21.50 12.07
CA ASN A 106 -15.22 22.40 12.68
C ASN A 106 -13.80 21.93 12.33
N TYR A 107 -13.03 22.79 11.68
CA TYR A 107 -11.67 22.53 11.22
C TYR A 107 -10.67 23.34 12.03
N GLN A 108 -9.68 22.66 12.60
CA GLN A 108 -8.61 23.29 13.38
C GLN A 108 -7.25 22.84 12.84
N ALA A 109 -6.42 23.80 12.46
CA ALA A 109 -5.05 23.54 12.04
C ALA A 109 -4.06 24.11 13.06
N LEU A 110 -3.16 23.27 13.55
CA LEU A 110 -2.08 23.68 14.47
C LEU A 110 -1.00 24.50 13.75
N VAL A 111 -0.84 24.28 12.44
CA VAL A 111 0.13 24.94 11.57
C VAL A 111 -0.56 25.43 10.30
N PRO A 112 -0.07 26.50 9.64
CA PRO A 112 -0.59 26.95 8.36
C PRO A 112 -0.59 25.82 7.33
N GLN A 113 -1.71 25.64 6.65
CA GLN A 113 -1.91 24.54 5.71
C GLN A 113 -1.71 25.05 4.29
N THR A 114 -0.89 24.35 3.51
CA THR A 114 -0.55 24.72 2.14
C THR A 114 -1.45 24.03 1.10
N SER A 115 -2.03 22.89 1.45
CA SER A 115 -2.80 22.05 0.53
C SER A 115 -4.20 21.68 1.02
N LEU A 116 -4.57 22.08 2.25
CA LEU A 116 -5.77 21.61 2.94
C LEU A 116 -6.55 22.80 3.51
N ASP A 117 -7.64 23.17 2.85
CA ASP A 117 -8.53 24.25 3.23
C ASP A 117 -9.89 23.72 3.72
N LEU A 118 -10.65 24.60 4.38
CA LEU A 118 -11.94 24.24 4.97
C LEU A 118 -12.92 23.69 3.94
N ASP A 119 -12.90 24.22 2.71
CA ASP A 119 -13.82 23.81 1.65
C ASP A 119 -13.47 22.43 1.10
N THR A 120 -12.17 22.10 0.95
CA THR A 120 -11.73 20.74 0.62
C THR A 120 -12.09 19.76 1.73
N VAL A 121 -11.89 20.12 3.02
CA VAL A 121 -12.30 19.26 4.15
C VAL A 121 -13.80 19.00 4.12
N LYS A 122 -14.61 20.03 3.90
CA LYS A 122 -16.07 19.89 3.79
C LYS A 122 -16.49 19.04 2.61
N ALA A 123 -15.84 19.20 1.45
CA ALA A 123 -16.11 18.39 0.26
C ALA A 123 -15.82 16.91 0.52
N ILE A 124 -14.63 16.60 1.07
CA ILE A 124 -14.24 15.23 1.43
C ILE A 124 -15.24 14.65 2.44
N LEU A 125 -15.47 15.33 3.57
CA LEU A 125 -16.39 14.82 4.61
C LEU A 125 -17.83 14.68 4.08
N GLY A 126 -18.26 15.56 3.18
CA GLY A 126 -19.54 15.47 2.49
C GLY A 126 -19.67 14.21 1.63
N GLU A 127 -18.63 13.83 0.89
CA GLU A 127 -18.58 12.60 0.11
C GLU A 127 -18.67 11.35 1.01
N TYR A 128 -18.07 11.40 2.19
CA TYR A 128 -18.21 10.37 3.23
C TYR A 128 -19.55 10.43 4.02
N LYS A 129 -20.48 11.33 3.65
CA LYS A 129 -21.78 11.55 4.32
C LYS A 129 -21.64 11.97 5.80
N ILE A 130 -20.60 12.72 6.12
CA ILE A 130 -20.28 13.23 7.45
C ILE A 130 -20.54 14.73 7.46
N HIS A 131 -21.66 15.14 8.06
CA HIS A 131 -22.06 16.55 8.13
C HIS A 131 -21.67 17.24 9.44
N ASN A 132 -21.27 16.47 10.44
CA ASN A 132 -20.96 16.96 11.79
C ASN A 132 -19.67 16.30 12.30
N ALA A 133 -18.60 17.06 12.42
CA ALA A 133 -17.30 16.55 12.89
C ALA A 133 -16.38 17.66 13.40
N VAL A 134 -15.41 17.28 14.22
CA VAL A 134 -14.23 18.09 14.53
C VAL A 134 -13.04 17.40 13.88
N SER A 135 -12.29 18.17 13.10
CA SER A 135 -11.06 17.76 12.44
C SER A 135 -9.97 18.80 12.61
#